data_AF-A0A9Q0RIE7-F1
#
_entry.id   AF-A0A9Q0RIE7-F1
#
_cell.length_a   1.000
_cell.length_b   1.000
_cell.length_c   1.000
_cell.angle_alpha   90.00
_cell.angle_beta   90.00
_cell.angle_gamma   90.00
#
_symmetry.space_group_name_H-M   'P 1'
#
loop_
_entity.id
_entity.type
_entity.pdbx_description
1 polymer ?
#
loop_
_entity_poly.entity_id
_entity_poly.type
_entity_poly.pdbx_seq_one_letter_code
_entity_poly.pdbx_strand_id
1 'polypeptide(L)'
;MGKIKEDEEFQIRKIRDEEVRKIEEMRRMEEEKKRKKVEEMRRKADYEKRMKEDKQMQREAARRKEEQDLFFKELQTKDEEDLKKKEEIEEKKKKMEMMQKMLAEKSHQLRAVQESLDQKLQDLLAKQKQMQKQIIEIEKVSQDLELQHTLESEEKKQNIQKHKMDLMKELEVIKKQTEMMERQRLMLQKEMEQIRLKIQEAKSQMENVIMQEQEIMRKIS
;
A
#
# COMPACT_ATOMS: atom_id res chain seq x y z
N MET A 1 -40.80 120.17 -41.86
CA MET A 1 -40.82 119.50 -40.54
C MET A 1 -40.68 117.96 -40.63
N GLY A 2 -40.17 117.38 -41.74
CA GLY A 2 -39.99 115.92 -41.88
C GLY A 2 -38.59 115.39 -41.48
N LYS A 3 -37.52 116.16 -41.75
CA LYS A 3 -36.13 115.66 -41.61
C LYS A 3 -35.59 115.57 -40.17
N ILE A 4 -36.08 116.39 -39.24
CA ILE A 4 -35.59 116.41 -37.83
C ILE A 4 -36.10 115.18 -37.05
N LYS A 5 -37.31 114.71 -37.34
CA LYS A 5 -37.88 113.50 -36.72
C LYS A 5 -37.19 112.22 -37.22
N GLU A 6 -36.77 112.18 -38.48
CA GLU A 6 -36.04 111.04 -39.04
C GLU A 6 -34.62 110.91 -38.44
N ASP A 7 -33.93 112.02 -38.16
CA ASP A 7 -32.60 112.01 -37.53
C ASP A 7 -32.65 111.61 -36.04
N GLU A 8 -33.66 112.08 -35.28
CA GLU A 8 -33.89 111.65 -33.90
C GLU A 8 -34.30 110.17 -33.80
N GLU A 9 -35.17 109.69 -34.70
CA GLU A 9 -35.52 108.28 -34.79
C GLU A 9 -34.32 107.41 -35.19
N PHE A 10 -33.45 107.89 -36.07
CA PHE A 10 -32.22 107.17 -36.45
C PHE A 10 -31.23 107.06 -35.29
N GLN A 11 -31.04 108.11 -34.50
CA GLN A 11 -30.18 108.05 -33.30
C GLN A 11 -30.76 107.14 -32.21
N ILE A 12 -32.08 107.19 -31.97
CA ILE A 12 -32.76 106.28 -31.02
C ILE A 12 -32.63 104.82 -31.48
N ARG A 13 -32.76 104.56 -32.79
CA ARG A 13 -32.58 103.22 -33.37
C ARG A 13 -31.15 102.73 -33.19
N LYS A 14 -30.15 103.59 -33.42
CA LYS A 14 -28.73 103.26 -33.24
C LYS A 14 -28.38 102.95 -31.78
N ILE A 15 -28.88 103.73 -30.83
CA ILE A 15 -28.69 103.48 -29.39
C ILE A 15 -29.38 102.16 -28.99
N ARG A 16 -30.61 101.93 -29.46
CA ARG A 16 -31.34 100.68 -29.21
C ARG A 16 -30.64 99.46 -29.81
N ASP A 17 -30.11 99.58 -31.02
CA ASP A 17 -29.36 98.51 -31.70
C ASP A 17 -28.02 98.22 -30.99
N GLU A 18 -27.35 99.24 -30.45
CA GLU A 18 -26.15 99.08 -29.61
C GLU A 18 -26.48 98.45 -28.24
N GLU A 19 -27.59 98.82 -27.60
CA GLU A 19 -28.05 98.20 -26.36
C GLU A 19 -28.46 96.74 -26.57
N VAL A 20 -29.19 96.44 -27.65
CA VAL A 20 -29.54 95.07 -28.04
C VAL A 20 -28.28 94.24 -28.30
N ARG A 21 -27.29 94.78 -29.02
CA ARG A 21 -25.98 94.11 -29.21
C ARG A 21 -25.28 93.81 -27.90
N LYS A 22 -25.22 94.76 -26.95
CA LYS A 22 -24.60 94.55 -25.64
C LYS A 22 -25.32 93.48 -24.82
N ILE A 23 -26.65 93.46 -24.86
CA ILE A 23 -27.46 92.42 -24.19
C ILE A 23 -27.23 91.06 -24.83
N GLU A 24 -27.18 90.97 -26.16
CA GLU A 24 -26.87 89.74 -26.88
C GLU A 24 -25.44 89.24 -26.61
N GLU A 25 -24.46 90.13 -26.54
CA GLU A 25 -23.07 89.79 -26.16
C GLU A 25 -22.98 89.30 -24.72
N MET A 26 -23.64 89.96 -23.76
CA MET A 26 -23.71 89.49 -22.38
C MET A 26 -24.38 88.12 -22.28
N ARG A 27 -25.48 87.90 -23.02
CA ARG A 27 -26.16 86.60 -23.08
C ARG A 27 -25.27 85.52 -23.67
N ARG A 28 -24.54 85.81 -24.75
CA ARG A 28 -23.55 84.88 -25.33
C ARG A 28 -22.43 84.55 -24.34
N MET A 29 -21.91 85.55 -23.62
CA MET A 29 -20.89 85.34 -22.59
C MET A 29 -21.42 84.50 -21.42
N GLU A 30 -22.66 84.71 -20.97
CA GLU A 30 -23.30 83.87 -19.94
C GLU A 30 -23.56 82.44 -20.40
N GLU A 31 -24.03 82.26 -21.64
CA GLU A 31 -24.22 80.94 -22.25
C GLU A 31 -22.87 80.21 -22.42
N GLU A 32 -21.80 80.93 -22.80
CA GLU A 32 -20.46 80.37 -22.89
C GLU A 32 -19.91 79.98 -21.50
N LYS A 33 -20.12 80.80 -20.46
CA LYS A 33 -19.78 80.45 -19.07
C LYS A 33 -20.53 79.21 -18.59
N LYS A 34 -21.83 79.10 -18.89
CA LYS A 34 -22.65 77.92 -18.57
C LYS A 34 -22.13 76.67 -19.30
N ARG A 35 -21.80 76.79 -20.60
CA ARG A 35 -21.21 75.70 -21.39
C ARG A 35 -19.88 75.23 -20.80
N LYS A 36 -18.96 76.16 -20.48
CA LYS A 36 -17.67 75.84 -19.85
C LYS A 36 -17.84 75.15 -18.50
N LYS A 37 -18.77 75.61 -17.65
CA LYS A 37 -19.07 74.98 -16.36
C LYS A 37 -19.64 73.56 -16.51
N VAL A 38 -20.53 73.34 -17.48
CA VAL A 38 -21.05 72.00 -17.78
C VAL A 38 -19.95 71.08 -18.31
N GLU A 39 -19.07 71.59 -19.17
CA GLU A 39 -17.93 70.83 -19.70
C GLU A 39 -16.93 70.46 -18.60
N GLU A 40 -16.64 71.38 -17.68
CA GLU A 40 -15.79 71.12 -16.51
C GLU A 40 -16.41 70.06 -15.57
N MET A 41 -17.72 70.13 -15.32
CA MET A 41 -18.41 69.09 -14.54
C MET A 41 -18.38 67.72 -15.24
N ARG A 42 -18.53 67.68 -16.57
CA ARG A 42 -18.38 66.43 -17.34
C ARG A 42 -16.96 65.87 -17.24
N ARG A 43 -15.93 66.70 -17.43
CA ARG A 43 -14.53 66.29 -17.29
C ARG A 43 -14.22 65.76 -15.89
N LYS A 44 -14.76 66.40 -14.85
CA LYS A 44 -14.61 65.96 -13.46
C LYS A 44 -15.31 64.62 -13.22
N ALA A 45 -16.53 64.45 -13.72
CA ALA A 45 -17.27 63.19 -13.62
C ALA A 45 -16.57 62.05 -14.37
N ASP A 46 -16.05 62.31 -15.57
CA ASP A 46 -15.29 61.35 -16.36
C ASP A 46 -13.98 60.96 -15.66
N TYR A 47 -13.29 61.92 -15.04
CA TYR A 47 -12.09 61.65 -14.25
C TYR A 47 -12.41 60.79 -13.01
N GLU A 48 -13.46 61.14 -12.26
CA GLU A 48 -13.90 60.34 -11.11
C GLU A 48 -14.32 58.92 -11.52
N LYS A 49 -14.96 58.76 -12.68
CA LYS A 49 -15.33 57.45 -13.23
C LYS A 49 -14.09 56.62 -13.55
N ARG A 50 -13.10 57.18 -14.27
CA ARG A 50 -11.84 56.50 -14.57
C ARG A 50 -11.08 56.09 -13.31
N MET A 51 -10.99 56.98 -12.31
CA MET A 51 -10.35 56.66 -11.03
C MET A 51 -11.04 55.51 -10.28
N LYS A 52 -12.37 55.39 -10.37
CA LYS A 52 -13.12 54.25 -9.80
C LYS A 52 -12.86 52.96 -10.58
N GLU A 53 -12.85 53.03 -11.91
CA GLU A 53 -12.55 51.90 -12.79
C GLU A 53 -11.12 51.38 -12.56
N ASP A 54 -10.12 52.26 -12.51
CA ASP A 54 -8.72 51.89 -12.20
C ASP A 54 -8.60 51.25 -10.81
N LYS A 55 -9.28 51.82 -9.80
CA LYS A 55 -9.28 51.25 -8.44
C LYS A 55 -9.97 49.89 -8.40
N GLN A 56 -11.01 49.67 -9.20
CA GLN A 56 -11.68 48.38 -9.32
C GLN A 56 -10.77 47.37 -10.03
N MET A 57 -10.12 47.76 -11.12
CA MET A 57 -9.18 46.93 -11.85
C MET A 57 -7.99 46.52 -10.98
N GLN A 58 -7.43 47.44 -10.18
CA GLN A 58 -6.36 47.13 -9.23
C GLN A 58 -6.81 46.13 -8.16
N ARG A 59 -8.03 46.27 -7.63
CA ARG A 59 -8.58 45.32 -6.66
C ARG A 59 -8.82 43.94 -7.27
N GLU A 60 -9.32 43.89 -8.49
CA GLU A 60 -9.53 42.63 -9.21
C GLU A 60 -8.20 41.95 -9.56
N ALA A 61 -7.19 42.71 -9.99
CA ALA A 61 -5.84 42.21 -10.21
C ALA A 61 -5.19 41.67 -8.92
N ALA A 62 -5.36 42.37 -7.79
CA ALA A 62 -4.90 41.91 -6.50
C ALA A 62 -5.58 40.59 -6.07
N ARG A 63 -6.90 40.49 -6.24
CA ARG A 63 -7.65 39.24 -5.97
C ARG A 63 -7.19 38.09 -6.85
N ARG A 64 -7.04 38.30 -8.15
CA ARG A 64 -6.52 37.27 -9.07
C ARG A 64 -5.13 36.80 -8.68
N LYS A 65 -4.28 37.72 -8.20
CA LYS A 65 -2.94 37.38 -7.71
C LYS A 65 -3.02 36.52 -6.44
N GLU A 66 -3.85 36.90 -5.47
CA GLU A 66 -4.08 36.10 -4.26
C GLU A 66 -4.65 34.70 -4.59
N GLU A 67 -5.60 34.60 -5.53
CA GLU A 67 -6.15 33.33 -6.01
C GLU A 67 -5.08 32.46 -6.68
N GLN A 68 -4.18 33.05 -7.49
CA GLN A 68 -3.05 32.34 -8.08
C GLN A 68 -2.07 31.85 -7.00
N ASP A 69 -1.72 32.70 -6.04
CA ASP A 69 -0.80 32.34 -4.96
C ASP A 69 -1.37 31.18 -4.10
N LEU A 70 -2.68 31.20 -3.82
CA LEU A 70 -3.37 30.11 -3.15
C LEU A 70 -3.35 28.82 -3.98
N PHE A 71 -3.64 28.91 -5.29
CA PHE A 71 -3.59 27.76 -6.19
C PHE A 71 -2.21 27.11 -6.26
N PHE A 72 -1.14 27.92 -6.35
CA PHE A 72 0.24 27.40 -6.33
C PHE A 72 0.59 26.74 -5.00
N LYS A 73 0.12 27.32 -3.88
CA LYS A 73 0.33 26.73 -2.56
C LYS A 73 -0.39 25.38 -2.43
N GLU A 74 -1.63 25.28 -2.91
CA GLU A 74 -2.37 24.01 -2.94
C GLU A 74 -1.66 22.95 -3.79
N LEU A 75 -1.15 23.32 -4.97
CA LEU A 75 -0.35 22.43 -5.80
C LEU A 75 0.90 21.92 -5.07
N GLN A 76 1.65 22.81 -4.42
CA GLN A 76 2.84 22.42 -3.64
C GLN A 76 2.48 21.44 -2.51
N THR A 77 1.40 21.70 -1.78
CA THR A 77 0.96 20.79 -0.71
C THR A 77 0.56 19.42 -1.25
N LYS A 78 -0.08 19.38 -2.42
CA LYS A 78 -0.48 18.14 -3.07
C LYS A 78 0.74 17.34 -3.55
N ASP A 79 1.73 18.02 -4.14
CA ASP A 79 2.97 17.39 -4.57
C ASP A 79 3.75 16.79 -3.38
N GLU A 80 3.79 17.49 -2.24
CA GLU A 80 4.38 16.98 -1.00
C GLU A 80 3.64 15.76 -0.44
N GLU A 81 2.30 15.78 -0.48
CA GLU A 81 1.48 14.63 -0.07
C GLU A 81 1.69 13.41 -0.97
N ASP A 82 1.75 13.61 -2.28
CA ASP A 82 1.94 12.54 -3.24
C ASP A 82 3.37 11.96 -3.15
N LEU A 83 4.37 12.79 -2.85
CA LEU A 83 5.73 12.34 -2.53
C LEU A 83 5.75 11.45 -1.28
N LYS A 84 5.12 11.89 -0.19
CA LYS A 84 5.01 11.11 1.05
C LYS A 84 4.30 9.77 0.84
N LYS A 85 3.20 9.77 0.09
CA LYS A 85 2.48 8.52 -0.26
C LYS A 85 3.37 7.58 -1.06
N LYS A 86 4.14 8.09 -2.01
CA LYS A 86 5.08 7.29 -2.80
C LYS A 86 6.18 6.67 -1.94
N GLU A 87 6.74 7.43 -1.00
CA GLU A 87 7.74 6.92 -0.06
C GLU A 87 7.15 5.84 0.86
N GLU A 88 5.95 6.05 1.40
CA GLU A 88 5.26 5.07 2.24
C GLU A 88 4.99 3.75 1.49
N ILE A 89 4.57 3.86 0.23
CA ILE A 89 4.36 2.71 -0.66
C ILE A 89 5.66 1.94 -0.90
N GLU A 90 6.75 2.64 -1.20
CA GLU A 90 8.05 2.03 -1.44
C GLU A 90 8.60 1.34 -0.18
N GLU A 91 8.39 1.94 0.99
CA GLU A 91 8.74 1.31 2.27
C GLU A 91 7.93 0.04 2.53
N LYS A 92 6.61 0.07 2.29
CA LYS A 92 5.73 -1.11 2.39
C LYS A 92 6.15 -2.20 1.42
N LYS A 93 6.52 -1.85 0.19
CA LYS A 93 7.04 -2.79 -0.81
C LYS A 93 8.31 -3.48 -0.33
N LYS A 94 9.30 -2.73 0.16
CA LYS A 94 10.55 -3.30 0.69
C LYS A 94 10.31 -4.23 1.88
N LYS A 95 9.38 -3.89 2.78
CA LYS A 95 9.00 -4.75 3.90
C LYS A 95 8.38 -6.07 3.42
N MET A 96 7.51 -6.04 2.42
CA MET A 96 6.93 -7.26 1.84
C MET A 96 7.98 -8.13 1.14
N GLU A 97 8.86 -7.54 0.34
CA GLU A 97 9.98 -8.27 -0.31
C GLU A 97 10.88 -8.97 0.72
N MET A 98 11.17 -8.31 1.84
CA MET A 98 11.94 -8.90 2.94
C MET A 98 11.17 -10.07 3.59
N MET A 99 9.87 -9.90 3.85
CA MET A 99 9.03 -10.99 4.39
C MET A 99 8.96 -12.19 3.44
N GLN A 100 8.85 -11.98 2.13
CA GLN A 100 8.86 -13.05 1.14
C GLN A 100 10.17 -13.83 1.16
N LYS A 101 11.32 -13.14 1.21
CA LYS A 101 12.63 -13.82 1.31
C LYS A 101 12.73 -14.67 2.57
N MET A 102 12.33 -14.13 3.72
CA MET A 102 12.33 -14.88 4.98
C MET A 102 11.39 -16.10 4.93
N LEU A 103 10.20 -15.96 4.35
CA LEU A 103 9.25 -17.07 4.19
C LEU A 103 9.78 -18.14 3.23
N ALA A 104 10.45 -17.75 2.16
CA ALA A 104 11.08 -18.66 1.20
C ALA A 104 12.21 -19.45 1.86
N GLU A 105 13.10 -18.78 2.60
CA GLU A 105 14.20 -19.41 3.35
C GLU A 105 13.66 -20.39 4.40
N LYS A 106 12.67 -19.97 5.20
CA LYS A 106 12.04 -20.83 6.20
C LYS A 106 11.34 -22.04 5.57
N SER A 107 10.70 -21.86 4.42
CA SER A 107 10.07 -22.95 3.67
C SER A 107 11.10 -23.95 3.13
N HIS A 108 12.29 -23.47 2.72
CA HIS A 108 13.37 -24.35 2.28
C HIS A 108 13.95 -25.14 3.46
N GLN A 109 14.19 -24.48 4.59
CA GLN A 109 14.65 -25.14 5.82
C GLN A 109 13.66 -26.21 6.29
N LEU A 110 12.36 -25.92 6.29
CA LEU A 110 11.34 -26.89 6.68
C LEU A 110 11.31 -28.11 5.75
N ARG A 111 11.50 -27.93 4.43
CA ARG A 111 11.62 -29.05 3.49
C ARG A 111 12.83 -29.93 3.78
N ALA A 112 14.00 -29.33 4.04
CA ALA A 112 15.21 -30.09 4.39
C ALA A 112 15.03 -30.89 5.69
N VAL A 113 14.35 -30.34 6.70
CA VAL A 113 14.01 -31.07 7.93
C VAL A 113 13.04 -32.21 7.63
N GLN A 114 12.01 -31.97 6.81
CA GLN A 114 11.07 -33.01 6.41
C GLN A 114 11.78 -34.19 5.71
N GLU A 115 12.65 -33.90 4.73
CA GLU A 115 13.43 -34.92 4.02
C GLU A 115 14.33 -35.72 4.97
N SER A 116 14.97 -35.04 5.93
CA SER A 116 15.78 -35.72 6.96
C SER A 116 14.96 -36.66 7.83
N LEU A 117 13.76 -36.25 8.24
CA LEU A 117 12.87 -37.09 9.04
C LEU A 117 12.30 -38.27 8.24
N ASP A 118 11.94 -38.03 6.97
CA ASP A 118 11.50 -39.08 6.05
C ASP A 118 12.58 -40.17 5.92
N GLN A 119 13.86 -39.79 5.75
CA GLN A 119 14.97 -40.75 5.69
C GLN A 119 15.12 -41.54 7.01
N LYS A 120 15.11 -40.86 8.16
CA LYS A 120 15.20 -41.53 9.47
C LYS A 120 14.05 -42.52 9.69
N LEU A 121 12.85 -42.17 9.25
CA LEU A 121 11.68 -43.05 9.35
C LEU A 121 11.86 -44.29 8.46
N GLN A 122 12.35 -44.14 7.23
CA GLN A 122 12.63 -45.27 6.34
C GLN A 122 13.69 -46.21 6.91
N ASP A 123 14.79 -45.68 7.44
CA ASP A 123 15.85 -46.47 8.06
C ASP A 123 15.33 -47.26 9.27
N LEU A 124 14.46 -46.64 10.08
CA LEU A 124 13.85 -47.28 11.24
C LEU A 124 12.90 -48.41 10.83
N LEU A 125 12.05 -48.18 9.83
CA LEU A 125 11.16 -49.21 9.27
C LEU A 125 11.95 -50.39 8.69
N ALA A 126 13.07 -50.11 8.01
CA ALA A 126 13.95 -51.15 7.48
C ALA A 126 14.54 -52.00 8.62
N LYS A 127 15.02 -51.38 9.70
CA LYS A 127 15.52 -52.09 10.89
C LYS A 127 14.44 -52.91 11.58
N GLN A 128 13.24 -52.37 11.78
CA GLN A 128 12.11 -53.12 12.33
C GLN A 128 11.80 -54.37 11.49
N LYS A 129 11.81 -54.25 10.16
CA LYS A 129 11.59 -55.38 9.25
C LYS A 129 12.69 -56.44 9.37
N GLN A 130 13.95 -56.04 9.56
CA GLN A 130 15.05 -56.98 9.82
C GLN A 130 14.85 -57.71 11.15
N MET A 131 14.48 -57.00 12.21
CA MET A 131 14.23 -57.60 13.52
C MET A 131 13.04 -58.57 13.50
N GLN A 132 11.98 -58.26 12.75
CA GLN A 132 10.87 -59.20 12.54
C GLN A 132 11.32 -60.49 11.86
N LYS A 133 12.24 -60.42 10.89
CA LYS A 133 12.82 -61.63 10.27
C LYS A 133 13.63 -62.44 11.28
N GLN A 134 14.44 -61.77 12.12
CA GLN A 134 15.21 -62.43 13.18
C GLN A 134 14.30 -63.12 14.21
N ILE A 135 13.18 -62.49 14.60
CA ILE A 135 12.17 -63.11 15.47
C ILE A 135 11.66 -64.40 14.84
N ILE A 136 11.24 -64.36 13.57
CA ILE A 136 10.71 -65.54 12.87
C ILE A 136 11.77 -66.63 12.75
N GLU A 137 13.03 -66.29 12.49
CA GLU A 137 14.14 -67.25 12.42
C GLU A 137 14.39 -67.91 13.78
N ILE A 138 14.45 -67.14 14.86
CA ILE A 138 14.61 -67.66 16.23
C ILE A 138 13.43 -68.57 16.61
N GLU A 139 12.19 -68.17 16.28
CA GLU A 139 10.99 -68.97 16.54
C GLU A 139 11.03 -70.30 15.79
N LYS A 140 11.48 -70.32 14.52
CA LYS A 140 11.67 -71.56 13.75
C LYS A 140 12.73 -72.46 14.36
N VAL A 141 13.92 -71.91 14.67
CA VAL A 141 15.00 -72.69 15.31
C VAL A 141 14.53 -73.26 16.65
N SER A 142 13.78 -72.47 17.44
CA SER A 142 13.21 -72.96 18.71
C SER A 142 12.20 -74.10 18.50
N GLN A 143 11.38 -74.05 17.45
CA GLN A 143 10.45 -75.15 17.11
C GLN A 143 11.21 -76.41 16.65
N ASP A 144 12.25 -76.25 15.84
CA ASP A 144 13.08 -77.35 15.38
C ASP A 144 13.79 -78.06 16.55
N LEU A 145 14.29 -77.28 17.51
CA LEU A 145 14.86 -77.81 18.76
C LEU A 145 13.83 -78.56 19.61
N GLU A 146 12.59 -78.09 19.65
CA GLU A 146 11.51 -78.75 20.38
C GLU A 146 11.17 -80.12 19.77
N LEU A 147 11.20 -80.23 18.45
CA LEU A 147 11.09 -81.49 17.74
C LEU A 147 12.29 -82.41 18.04
N GLN A 148 13.53 -81.90 18.00
CA GLN A 148 14.73 -82.69 18.34
C GLN A 148 14.72 -83.20 19.78
N HIS A 149 14.26 -82.40 20.75
CA HIS A 149 14.16 -82.78 22.16
C HIS A 149 13.32 -84.06 22.35
N THR A 150 12.32 -84.30 21.51
CA THR A 150 11.47 -85.49 21.58
C THR A 150 12.13 -86.78 21.10
N LEU A 151 13.23 -86.71 20.34
CA LEU A 151 13.83 -87.86 19.64
C LEU A 151 15.24 -88.23 20.13
N GLU A 152 15.86 -87.45 21.01
CA GLU A 152 17.27 -87.62 21.39
C GLU A 152 17.50 -88.19 22.80
N SER A 153 18.74 -88.60 23.10
CA SER A 153 19.20 -89.06 24.42
C SER A 153 19.21 -87.94 25.46
N GLU A 154 19.08 -88.27 26.75
CA GLU A 154 19.01 -87.30 27.87
C GLU A 154 20.13 -86.25 27.89
N GLU A 155 21.37 -86.62 27.60
CA GLU A 155 22.50 -85.68 27.57
C GLU A 155 22.36 -84.61 26.47
N LYS A 156 21.79 -84.99 25.31
CA LYS A 156 21.49 -84.04 24.24
C LYS A 156 20.24 -83.22 24.52
N LYS A 157 19.23 -83.78 25.21
CA LYS A 157 18.07 -83.01 25.68
C LYS A 157 18.46 -81.84 26.58
N GLN A 158 19.42 -82.04 27.49
CA GLN A 158 19.94 -80.96 28.33
C GLN A 158 20.60 -79.84 27.51
N ASN A 159 21.38 -80.19 26.49
CA ASN A 159 21.99 -79.21 25.58
C ASN A 159 20.92 -78.46 24.76
N ILE A 160 19.91 -79.16 24.25
CA ILE A 160 18.77 -78.57 23.54
C ILE A 160 18.00 -77.60 24.44
N GLN A 161 17.73 -77.98 25.68
CA GLN A 161 17.03 -77.14 26.65
C GLN A 161 17.83 -75.88 26.99
N LYS A 162 19.15 -75.99 27.16
CA LYS A 162 20.04 -74.85 27.35
C LYS A 162 20.00 -73.91 26.14
N HIS A 163 20.10 -74.44 24.92
CA HIS A 163 20.07 -73.64 23.70
C HIS A 163 18.71 -72.94 23.50
N LYS A 164 17.60 -73.62 23.78
CA LYS A 164 16.25 -73.02 23.79
C LYS A 164 16.16 -71.86 24.80
N MET A 165 16.75 -72.02 25.99
CA MET A 165 16.76 -70.96 26.99
C MET A 165 17.57 -69.74 26.53
N ASP A 166 18.69 -69.95 25.84
CA ASP A 166 19.49 -68.86 25.29
C ASP A 166 18.76 -68.12 24.15
N LEU A 167 18.10 -68.86 23.25
CA LEU A 167 17.25 -68.28 22.19
C LEU A 167 16.06 -67.48 22.75
N MET A 168 15.44 -67.93 23.85
CA MET A 168 14.36 -67.17 24.50
C MET A 168 14.86 -65.84 25.09
N LYS A 169 16.07 -65.80 25.64
CA LYS A 169 16.68 -64.54 26.13
C LYS A 169 16.97 -63.59 24.96
N GLU A 170 17.49 -64.10 23.86
CA GLU A 170 17.74 -63.31 22.65
C GLU A 170 16.42 -62.73 22.08
N LEU A 171 15.37 -63.54 22.01
CA LEU A 171 14.04 -63.11 21.58
C LEU A 171 13.49 -61.99 22.45
N GLU A 172 13.65 -62.07 23.78
CA GLU A 172 13.20 -61.03 24.69
C GLU A 172 13.93 -59.70 24.48
N VAL A 173 15.24 -59.75 24.21
CA VAL A 173 16.05 -58.56 23.88
C VAL A 173 15.56 -57.92 22.58
N ILE A 174 15.35 -58.73 21.53
CA ILE A 174 14.88 -58.25 20.22
C ILE A 174 13.46 -57.65 20.34
N LYS A 175 12.57 -58.26 21.13
CA LYS A 175 11.22 -57.71 21.39
C LYS A 175 11.29 -56.35 22.08
N LYS A 176 12.10 -56.20 23.13
CA LYS A 176 12.29 -54.90 23.82
C LYS A 176 12.85 -53.82 22.90
N GLN A 177 13.82 -54.16 22.06
CA GLN A 177 14.36 -53.24 21.06
C GLN A 177 13.31 -52.86 20.01
N THR A 178 12.45 -53.80 19.59
CA THR A 178 11.37 -53.56 18.62
C THR A 178 10.33 -52.58 19.19
N GLU A 179 9.92 -52.77 20.45
CA GLU A 179 9.01 -51.86 21.15
C GLU A 179 9.59 -50.44 21.30
N MET A 180 10.90 -50.34 21.58
CA MET A 180 11.59 -49.04 21.64
C MET A 180 11.59 -48.34 20.29
N MET A 181 11.90 -49.07 19.20
CA MET A 181 11.83 -48.53 17.84
C MET A 181 10.42 -48.08 17.48
N GLU A 182 9.39 -48.81 17.90
CA GLU A 182 7.99 -48.43 17.63
C GLU A 182 7.62 -47.10 18.29
N ARG A 183 8.09 -46.85 19.51
CA ARG A 183 7.92 -45.55 20.18
C ARG A 183 8.64 -44.43 19.43
N GLN A 184 9.87 -44.68 18.96
CA GLN A 184 10.63 -43.72 18.15
C GLN A 184 9.93 -43.42 16.82
N ARG A 185 9.41 -44.43 16.14
CA ARG A 185 8.61 -44.29 14.92
C ARG A 185 7.44 -43.33 15.14
N LEU A 186 6.69 -43.55 16.23
CA LEU A 186 5.53 -42.74 16.56
C LEU A 186 5.88 -41.29 16.91
N MET A 187 7.04 -41.07 17.54
CA MET A 187 7.57 -39.72 17.77
C MET A 187 7.95 -39.02 16.44
N LEU A 188 8.71 -39.69 15.56
CA LEU A 188 9.08 -39.16 14.26
C LEU A 188 7.84 -38.83 13.41
N GLN A 189 6.82 -39.69 13.41
CA GLN A 189 5.56 -39.43 12.71
C GLN A 189 4.86 -38.16 13.23
N LYS A 190 4.86 -37.93 14.55
CA LYS A 190 4.30 -36.70 15.14
C LYS A 190 5.12 -35.47 14.76
N GLU A 191 6.45 -35.55 14.78
CA GLU A 191 7.32 -34.45 14.37
C GLU A 191 7.12 -34.09 12.89
N MET A 192 7.03 -35.10 12.03
CA MET A 192 6.73 -34.89 10.61
C MET A 192 5.38 -34.23 10.38
N GLU A 193 4.34 -34.64 11.10
CA GLU A 193 3.02 -34.05 10.99
C GLU A 193 3.05 -32.57 11.40
N GLN A 194 3.74 -32.24 12.50
CA GLN A 194 3.93 -30.84 12.91
C GLN A 194 4.68 -30.01 11.85
N ILE A 195 5.68 -30.58 11.20
CA ILE A 195 6.41 -29.89 10.13
C ILE A 195 5.53 -29.69 8.90
N ARG A 196 4.72 -30.68 8.51
CA ARG A 196 3.76 -30.54 7.41
C ARG A 196 2.76 -29.42 7.67
N LEU A 197 2.22 -29.33 8.88
CA LEU A 197 1.34 -28.23 9.29
C LEU A 197 2.06 -26.88 9.19
N LYS A 198 3.29 -26.77 9.70
CA LYS A 198 4.10 -25.52 9.58
C LYS A 198 4.38 -25.14 8.13
N ILE A 199 4.63 -26.11 7.25
CA ILE A 199 4.81 -25.87 5.81
C ILE A 199 3.51 -25.34 5.20
N GLN A 200 2.36 -25.92 5.56
CA GLN A 200 1.06 -25.46 5.09
C GLN A 200 0.74 -24.05 5.56
N GLU A 201 1.01 -23.74 6.84
CA GLU A 201 0.88 -22.39 7.39
C GLU A 201 1.78 -21.39 6.65
N ALA A 202 3.05 -21.74 6.40
CA ALA A 202 3.98 -20.89 5.66
C ALA A 202 3.50 -20.62 4.22
N LYS A 203 2.92 -21.63 3.54
CA LYS A 203 2.30 -21.45 2.22
C LYS A 203 1.14 -20.47 2.25
N SER A 204 0.22 -20.63 3.21
CA SER A 204 -0.92 -19.71 3.36
C SER A 204 -0.47 -18.27 3.68
N GLN A 205 0.56 -18.12 4.52
CA GLN A 205 1.16 -16.81 4.78
C GLN A 205 1.75 -16.19 3.52
N MET A 206 2.43 -16.99 2.68
CA MET A 206 2.99 -16.52 1.42
C MET A 206 1.91 -16.08 0.43
N GLU A 207 0.80 -16.84 0.32
CA GLU A 207 -0.36 -16.46 -0.50
C GLU A 207 -0.97 -15.12 -0.04
N ASN A 208 -1.09 -14.92 1.27
CA ASN A 208 -1.58 -13.65 1.82
C ASN A 208 -0.67 -12.47 1.49
N VAL A 209 0.66 -12.65 1.59
CA VAL A 209 1.63 -11.60 1.20
C VAL A 209 1.51 -11.28 -0.29
N ILE A 210 1.39 -12.29 -1.15
CA ILE A 210 1.21 -12.09 -2.59
C ILE A 210 -0.08 -11.30 -2.89
N MET A 211 -1.19 -11.60 -2.21
CA MET A 211 -2.43 -10.84 -2.37
C MET A 211 -2.28 -9.37 -1.93
N GLN A 212 -1.62 -9.12 -0.81
CA GLN A 212 -1.35 -7.76 -0.32
C GLN A 212 -0.48 -6.96 -1.29
N GLU A 213 0.53 -7.59 -1.88
CA GLU A 213 1.36 -6.98 -2.93
C GLU A 213 0.53 -6.60 -4.16
N GLN A 214 -0.34 -7.49 -4.63
CA GLN A 214 -1.22 -7.19 -5.75
C GLN A 214 -2.16 -6.02 -5.45
N GLU A 215 -2.68 -5.94 -4.22
CA GLU A 215 -3.53 -4.81 -3.80
C GLU A 215 -2.75 -3.49 -3.77
N ILE A 216 -1.52 -3.50 -3.27
CA ILE A 216 -0.63 -2.33 -3.27
C ILE A 216 -0.29 -1.91 -4.70
N MET A 217 0.06 -2.85 -5.57
CA MET A 217 0.33 -2.56 -6.99
C MET A 217 -0.87 -1.95 -7.71
N ARG A 218 -2.09 -2.38 -7.38
CA ARG A 218 -3.33 -1.77 -7.92
C ARG A 218 -3.59 -0.36 -7.40
N LYS A 219 -3.14 -0.02 -6.18
CA LYS A 219 -3.26 1.35 -5.64
C LYS A 219 -2.22 2.30 -6.21
N ILE A 220 -1.14 1.77 -6.80
CA ILE A 220 -0.07 2.54 -7.44
C ILE A 220 -0.34 2.77 -8.93
N SER A 221 -1.06 1.86 -9.59
CA SER A 221 -1.38 1.90 -11.03
C SER A 221 -2.59 2.77 -11.32
#